data_AF-A0A199XV95-F1
#
_entry.id   AF-A0A199XV95-F1
#
_cell.length_a   1.000
_cell.length_b   1.000
_cell.length_c   1.000
_cell.angle_alpha   90.00
_cell.angle_beta   90.00
_cell.angle_gamma   90.00
#
_symmetry.space_group_name_H-M   'P 1'
#
loop_
_entity.id
_entity.type
_entity.pdbx_description
1 polymer ?
#
loop_
_entity_poly.entity_id
_entity_poly.type
_entity_poly.pdbx_seq_one_letter_code
_entity_poly.pdbx_strand_id
1 'polypeptide(L)'
;MHQKKAFTVLVVLFFLSQFAFSQQEKPKADSAKIYKNIQQFSQRKKVTSFLHRLVFRPIKPNLPAKKVSKIDYRPYQGKIIRSISIITLDPFGKKAQQLETITPQKKLNTVEEWGNKLHIKSKDYTIRKVLLLKENEPLDSLLVKESQRLIRAQRFVNSVAIHIEIVAENTDSVDVFIQVLDSWSLIPNASFSNTETTLKLKERNFLGQGHEIRGEYTNRFKESQNGHLLQYTVNNFRKTFIKLQATHQKDVDNNYNRSWEASRMFVSPLTKWGGGILYEQRFKQDSLADKKVFLRNSASNSIPMITGLATLFRWITTIQKKAKLPT
;
A
#
# COMPACT_ATOMS: atom_id res chain seq x y z
N MET A 1 -76.02 -23.18 -17.53
CA MET A 1 -74.93 -22.27 -17.10
C MET A 1 -73.51 -22.84 -17.26
N HIS A 2 -73.34 -24.15 -17.57
CA HIS A 2 -72.00 -24.77 -17.70
C HIS A 2 -71.29 -24.56 -19.04
N GLN A 3 -72.00 -24.51 -20.18
CA GLN A 3 -71.35 -24.39 -21.49
C GLN A 3 -70.67 -23.03 -21.74
N LYS A 4 -71.26 -21.93 -21.22
CA LYS A 4 -70.66 -20.59 -21.34
C LYS A 4 -69.34 -20.46 -20.56
N LYS A 5 -69.20 -21.18 -19.44
CA LYS A 5 -67.97 -21.23 -18.63
C LYS A 5 -66.86 -22.06 -19.30
N ALA A 6 -67.22 -23.17 -19.94
CA ALA A 6 -66.27 -23.98 -20.70
C ALA A 6 -65.70 -23.21 -21.91
N PHE A 7 -66.55 -22.45 -22.61
CA PHE A 7 -66.11 -21.61 -23.72
C PHE A 7 -65.18 -20.47 -23.29
N THR A 8 -65.45 -19.83 -22.14
CA THR A 8 -64.55 -18.78 -21.62
C THR A 8 -63.20 -19.33 -21.20
N VAL A 9 -63.15 -20.52 -20.58
CA VAL A 9 -61.88 -21.17 -20.22
C VAL A 9 -61.07 -21.53 -21.47
N LEU A 10 -61.71 -21.98 -22.54
CA LEU A 10 -61.05 -22.35 -23.79
C LEU A 10 -60.49 -21.13 -24.55
N VAL A 11 -61.21 -20.00 -24.53
CA VAL A 11 -60.73 -18.73 -25.09
C VAL A 11 -59.54 -18.18 -24.29
N VAL A 12 -59.56 -18.27 -22.95
CA VAL A 12 -58.43 -17.84 -22.11
C VAL A 12 -57.19 -18.71 -22.34
N LEU A 13 -57.34 -20.02 -22.51
CA LEU A 13 -56.24 -20.93 -22.86
C LEU A 13 -55.67 -20.64 -24.27
N PHE A 14 -56.51 -20.23 -25.22
CA PHE A 14 -56.07 -19.85 -26.57
C PHE A 14 -55.31 -18.51 -26.60
N PHE A 15 -55.64 -17.57 -25.71
CA PHE A 15 -54.88 -16.33 -25.58
C PHE A 15 -53.57 -16.50 -24.80
N LEU A 16 -53.49 -17.46 -23.87
CA LEU A 16 -52.25 -17.77 -23.13
C LEU A 16 -51.19 -18.48 -23.99
N SER A 17 -51.59 -19.22 -25.03
CA SER A 17 -50.65 -19.90 -25.93
C SER A 17 -49.94 -18.98 -26.93
N GLN A 18 -50.43 -17.74 -27.11
CA GLN A 18 -49.80 -16.73 -27.99
C GLN A 18 -48.58 -16.05 -27.35
N PHE A 19 -48.32 -16.24 -26.05
CA PHE A 19 -47.14 -15.71 -25.36
C PHE A 19 -45.93 -16.65 -25.37
N ALA A 20 -46.01 -17.78 -26.08
CA ALA A 20 -44.86 -18.61 -26.36
C ALA A 20 -43.97 -17.93 -27.44
N PHE A 21 -43.27 -16.86 -27.07
CA PHE A 21 -42.09 -16.44 -27.81
C PHE A 21 -41.06 -17.57 -27.73
N SER A 22 -40.95 -18.35 -28.81
CA SER A 22 -39.78 -19.19 -29.03
C SER A 22 -38.54 -18.31 -28.91
N GLN A 23 -37.62 -18.67 -28.01
CA GLN A 23 -36.28 -18.07 -27.99
C GLN A 23 -35.59 -18.49 -29.28
N GLN A 24 -35.74 -17.67 -30.32
CA GLN A 24 -34.82 -17.72 -31.44
C GLN A 24 -33.44 -17.36 -30.85
N GLU A 25 -32.53 -18.33 -30.80
CA GLU A 25 -31.14 -18.08 -30.40
C GLU A 25 -30.59 -17.01 -31.36
N LYS A 26 -30.63 -15.75 -30.94
CA LYS A 26 -29.94 -14.68 -31.65
C LYS A 26 -28.47 -15.09 -31.66
N PRO A 27 -27.79 -15.07 -32.81
CA PRO A 27 -26.36 -15.38 -32.86
C PRO A 27 -25.69 -14.51 -31.81
N LYS A 28 -24.86 -15.10 -30.94
CA LYS A 28 -24.17 -14.40 -29.84
C LYS A 28 -23.49 -13.17 -30.43
N ALA A 29 -24.19 -12.03 -30.38
CA ALA A 29 -23.71 -10.81 -30.98
C ALA A 29 -22.45 -10.46 -30.23
N ASP A 30 -21.34 -10.33 -30.96
CA ASP A 30 -20.03 -10.05 -30.40
C ASP A 30 -20.16 -8.89 -29.39
N SER A 31 -20.13 -9.23 -28.11
CA SER A 31 -20.39 -8.29 -27.03
C SER A 31 -19.36 -7.16 -27.05
N ALA A 32 -18.16 -7.42 -27.59
CA ALA A 32 -17.12 -6.41 -27.78
C ALA A 32 -17.53 -5.36 -28.83
N LYS A 33 -18.22 -5.76 -29.90
CA LYS A 33 -18.72 -4.85 -30.94
C LYS A 33 -19.80 -3.92 -30.39
N ILE A 34 -20.72 -4.45 -29.58
CA ILE A 34 -21.78 -3.65 -28.92
C ILE A 34 -21.15 -2.63 -27.97
N TYR A 35 -20.21 -3.06 -27.13
CA TYR A 35 -19.51 -2.18 -26.18
C TYR A 35 -18.72 -1.07 -26.90
N LYS A 36 -18.06 -1.40 -28.02
CA LYS A 36 -17.33 -0.44 -28.86
C LYS A 36 -18.25 0.61 -29.47
N ASN A 37 -19.43 0.22 -29.93
CA ASN A 37 -20.42 1.14 -30.49
C ASN A 37 -20.96 2.11 -29.43
N ILE A 38 -21.25 1.61 -28.23
CA ILE A 38 -21.69 2.44 -27.09
C ILE A 38 -20.61 3.45 -26.71
N GLN A 39 -19.35 3.02 -26.66
CA GLN A 39 -18.21 3.91 -26.40
C GLN A 39 -18.09 5.01 -27.47
N GLN A 40 -18.18 4.65 -28.76
CA GLN A 40 -18.10 5.62 -29.86
C GLN A 40 -19.26 6.62 -29.86
N PHE A 41 -20.49 6.16 -29.65
CA PHE A 41 -21.67 7.04 -29.56
C PHE A 41 -21.55 8.00 -28.38
N SER A 42 -21.12 7.48 -27.23
CA SER A 42 -21.00 8.27 -26.01
C SER A 42 -19.92 9.34 -26.07
N GLN A 43 -18.86 9.13 -26.85
CA GLN A 43 -17.77 10.11 -26.99
C GLN A 43 -18.16 11.35 -27.82
N ARG A 44 -19.31 11.36 -28.52
CA ARG A 44 -19.74 12.48 -29.36
C ARG A 44 -20.12 13.75 -28.58
N LYS A 45 -20.62 13.63 -27.34
CA LYS A 45 -21.01 14.77 -26.49
C LYS A 45 -20.31 14.72 -25.13
N LYS A 46 -20.03 15.89 -24.54
CA LYS A 46 -19.35 16.02 -23.24
C LYS A 46 -20.13 15.35 -22.09
N VAL A 47 -21.45 15.47 -22.09
CA VAL A 47 -22.33 14.90 -21.06
C VAL A 47 -22.41 13.37 -21.16
N THR A 48 -22.63 12.83 -22.36
CA THR A 48 -22.65 11.36 -22.55
C THR A 48 -21.29 10.76 -22.24
N SER A 49 -20.19 11.38 -22.68
CA SER A 49 -18.83 10.98 -22.36
C SER A 49 -18.56 10.98 -20.84
N PHE A 50 -19.16 11.91 -20.10
CA PHE A 50 -19.12 11.90 -18.64
C PHE A 50 -19.91 10.73 -18.04
N LEU A 51 -21.16 10.50 -18.46
CA LEU A 51 -21.99 9.40 -17.95
C LEU A 51 -21.41 8.03 -18.27
N HIS A 52 -20.89 7.84 -19.48
CA HIS A 52 -20.21 6.60 -19.85
C HIS A 52 -18.98 6.35 -18.98
N ARG A 53 -18.23 7.38 -18.56
CA ARG A 53 -17.11 7.20 -17.62
C ARG A 53 -17.56 6.75 -16.22
N LEU A 54 -18.80 7.01 -15.83
CA LEU A 54 -19.35 6.59 -14.53
C LEU A 54 -19.85 5.14 -14.57
N VAL A 55 -20.49 4.73 -15.67
CA VAL A 55 -21.15 3.42 -15.79
C VAL A 55 -20.23 2.37 -16.45
N PHE A 56 -19.41 2.78 -17.43
CA PHE A 56 -18.63 1.87 -18.26
C PHE A 56 -17.12 2.15 -18.14
N ARG A 57 -16.34 1.07 -17.97
CA ARG A 57 -14.88 1.16 -18.10
C ARG A 57 -14.54 1.31 -19.60
N PRO A 58 -13.73 2.30 -19.99
CA PRO A 58 -13.32 2.44 -21.39
C PRO A 58 -12.52 1.20 -21.80
N ILE A 59 -12.77 0.69 -23.00
CA ILE A 59 -11.97 -0.38 -23.58
C ILE A 59 -10.59 0.21 -23.85
N LYS A 60 -9.61 -0.16 -23.02
CA LYS A 60 -8.21 0.22 -23.26
C LYS A 60 -7.68 -0.71 -24.36
N PRO A 61 -6.99 -0.18 -25.39
CA PRO A 61 -6.26 -1.05 -26.30
C PRO A 61 -5.28 -1.91 -25.50
N ASN A 62 -5.04 -3.15 -25.95
CA ASN A 62 -3.92 -3.95 -25.45
C ASN A 62 -2.63 -3.23 -25.81
N LEU A 63 -2.17 -2.37 -24.90
CA LEU A 63 -0.86 -1.75 -25.02
C LEU A 63 0.18 -2.86 -24.88
N PRO A 64 1.17 -2.95 -25.78
CA PRO A 64 2.24 -3.92 -25.63
C PRO A 64 2.89 -3.72 -24.26
N ALA A 65 3.11 -4.82 -23.54
CA ALA A 65 3.82 -4.78 -22.27
C ALA A 65 5.16 -4.06 -22.50
N LYS A 66 5.35 -2.93 -21.82
CA LYS A 66 6.59 -2.17 -21.93
C LYS A 66 7.74 -3.08 -21.50
N LYS A 67 8.61 -3.47 -22.44
CA LYS A 67 9.79 -4.29 -22.14
C LYS A 67 10.66 -3.51 -21.15
N VAL A 68 10.82 -4.04 -19.95
CA VAL A 68 11.76 -3.50 -18.97
C VAL A 68 13.15 -3.93 -19.42
N SER A 69 13.98 -2.98 -19.86
CA SER A 69 15.40 -3.20 -20.13
C SER A 69 16.06 -3.72 -18.85
N LYS A 70 16.67 -4.92 -18.93
CA LYS A 70 17.51 -5.42 -17.85
C LYS A 70 18.88 -4.76 -17.99
N ILE A 71 19.30 -4.03 -16.96
CA ILE A 71 20.65 -3.46 -16.90
C ILE A 71 21.64 -4.60 -16.70
N ASP A 72 22.67 -4.63 -17.54
CA ASP A 72 23.81 -5.53 -17.34
C ASP A 72 24.82 -4.86 -16.41
N TYR A 73 25.04 -5.48 -15.25
CA TYR A 73 25.98 -4.99 -14.24
C TYR A 73 27.35 -5.68 -14.29
N ARG A 74 27.52 -6.69 -15.17
CA ARG A 74 28.78 -7.45 -15.30
C ARG A 74 30.02 -6.56 -15.51
N PRO A 75 29.98 -5.46 -16.31
CA PRO A 75 31.16 -4.61 -16.53
C PRO A 75 31.66 -3.88 -15.28
N TYR A 76 30.81 -3.72 -14.26
CA TYR A 76 31.12 -2.93 -13.06
C TYR A 76 31.48 -3.81 -11.85
N GLN A 77 31.30 -5.12 -11.97
CA GLN A 77 31.50 -6.05 -10.84
C GLN A 77 32.96 -5.96 -10.34
N GLY A 78 33.13 -5.81 -9.02
CA GLY A 78 34.43 -5.77 -8.36
C GLY A 78 35.14 -4.40 -8.39
N LYS A 79 34.68 -3.44 -9.20
CA LYS A 79 35.23 -2.08 -9.21
C LYS A 79 34.91 -1.33 -7.92
N ILE A 80 35.80 -0.48 -7.44
CA ILE A 80 35.64 0.26 -6.19
C ILE A 80 34.62 1.39 -6.38
N ILE A 81 33.63 1.45 -5.48
CA ILE A 81 32.64 2.53 -5.47
C ILE A 81 33.31 3.79 -4.90
N ARG A 82 33.57 4.79 -5.75
CA ARG A 82 34.18 6.05 -5.33
C ARG A 82 33.17 6.96 -4.63
N SER A 83 31.99 7.14 -5.25
CA SER A 83 30.95 8.02 -4.74
C SER A 83 29.56 7.45 -4.99
N ILE A 84 28.62 7.76 -4.08
CA ILE A 84 27.21 7.46 -4.25
C ILE A 84 26.41 8.77 -4.16
N SER A 85 25.84 9.18 -5.28
CA SER A 85 25.01 10.39 -5.39
C SER A 85 23.54 10.01 -5.47
N ILE A 86 22.72 10.54 -4.56
CA ILE A 86 21.27 10.25 -4.54
C ILE A 86 20.50 11.55 -4.82
N ILE A 87 19.60 11.50 -5.79
CA ILE A 87 18.66 12.59 -6.07
C ILE A 87 17.23 12.11 -5.90
N THR A 88 16.41 12.93 -5.26
CA THR A 88 14.99 12.66 -5.05
C THR A 88 14.15 13.61 -5.89
N LEU A 89 13.25 13.04 -6.68
CA LEU A 89 12.36 13.72 -7.61
C LEU A 89 10.94 13.80 -7.03
N ASP A 90 10.25 14.88 -7.35
CA ASP A 90 8.86 15.14 -6.95
C ASP A 90 7.89 14.10 -7.57
N PRO A 91 6.77 13.79 -6.89
CA PRO A 91 5.86 12.71 -7.29
C PRO A 91 5.16 12.96 -8.63
N PHE A 92 4.93 14.22 -9.03
CA PHE A 92 4.22 14.55 -10.27
C PHE A 92 5.14 15.14 -11.34
N GLY A 93 4.91 14.77 -12.60
CA GLY A 93 5.56 15.34 -13.80
C GLY A 93 6.93 14.78 -14.16
N LYS A 94 7.61 14.20 -13.17
CA LYS A 94 8.93 13.57 -13.33
C LYS A 94 8.78 12.04 -13.43
N LYS A 95 9.82 11.40 -13.93
CA LYS A 95 9.96 9.94 -13.89
C LYS A 95 11.41 9.65 -13.52
N ALA A 96 11.64 8.69 -12.62
CA ALA A 96 12.97 8.13 -12.50
C ALA A 96 13.27 7.39 -13.81
N GLN A 97 14.22 7.91 -14.58
CA GLN A 97 14.57 7.38 -15.89
C GLN A 97 15.98 6.84 -15.85
N GLN A 98 16.24 5.89 -16.75
CA GLN A 98 17.61 5.63 -17.15
C GLN A 98 18.17 6.85 -17.87
N LEU A 99 19.42 7.23 -17.60
CA LEU A 99 20.04 8.42 -18.18
C LEU A 99 19.85 8.47 -19.72
N GLU A 100 19.77 7.30 -20.34
CA GLU A 100 19.61 7.10 -21.79
C GLU A 100 18.17 7.32 -22.32
N THR A 101 17.17 7.47 -21.48
CA THR A 101 15.77 7.66 -21.92
C THR A 101 15.29 9.05 -21.57
N ILE A 102 15.57 10.06 -22.40
CA ILE A 102 14.98 11.40 -22.25
C ILE A 102 13.49 11.30 -22.60
N THR A 103 12.61 11.17 -21.60
CA THR A 103 11.19 11.40 -21.85
C THR A 103 10.89 12.88 -21.64
N PRO A 104 10.17 13.54 -22.56
CA PRO A 104 9.75 14.93 -22.34
C PRO A 104 9.01 15.06 -21.01
N GLN A 105 9.37 16.09 -20.24
CA GLN A 105 8.71 16.41 -18.98
C GLN A 105 7.22 16.66 -19.26
N LYS A 106 6.36 15.97 -18.51
CA LYS A 106 4.92 16.16 -18.64
C LYS A 106 4.59 17.56 -18.12
N LYS A 107 3.87 18.36 -18.90
CA LYS A 107 3.26 19.61 -18.42
C LYS A 107 2.33 19.30 -17.25
N LEU A 108 2.58 19.93 -16.12
CA LEU A 108 1.80 19.75 -14.90
C LEU A 108 0.48 20.52 -14.99
N ASN A 109 -0.56 19.95 -14.40
CA ASN A 109 -1.79 20.70 -14.12
C ASN A 109 -1.69 21.38 -12.75
N THR A 110 -2.50 22.41 -12.50
CA THR A 110 -2.48 23.20 -11.25
C THR A 110 -2.51 22.32 -9.99
N VAL A 111 -3.37 21.30 -9.95
CA VAL A 111 -3.44 20.36 -8.79
C VAL A 111 -2.12 19.61 -8.58
N GLU A 112 -1.44 19.20 -9.66
CA GLU A 112 -0.16 18.50 -9.58
C GLU A 112 0.97 19.44 -9.14
N GLU A 113 0.93 20.72 -9.57
CA GLU A 113 1.85 21.76 -9.11
C GLU A 113 1.69 22.04 -7.62
N TRP A 114 0.45 22.20 -7.15
CA TRP A 114 0.14 22.35 -5.72
C TRP A 114 0.55 21.13 -4.92
N GLY A 115 0.31 19.93 -5.45
CA GLY A 115 0.83 18.69 -4.89
C GLY A 115 2.35 18.73 -4.73
N ASN A 116 3.09 19.05 -5.79
CA ASN A 116 4.55 19.14 -5.70
C ASN A 116 5.03 20.21 -4.69
N LYS A 117 4.31 21.32 -4.50
CA LYS A 117 4.63 22.35 -3.50
C LYS A 117 4.39 21.89 -2.06
N LEU A 118 3.34 21.10 -1.82
CA LEU A 118 2.99 20.59 -0.50
C LEU A 118 3.77 19.32 -0.13
N HIS A 119 4.30 18.60 -1.12
CA HIS A 119 5.06 17.37 -0.90
C HIS A 119 6.42 17.65 -0.25
N ILE A 120 6.68 16.99 0.88
CA ILE A 120 8.00 17.02 1.51
C ILE A 120 8.83 15.89 0.91
N LYS A 121 9.90 16.27 0.18
CA LYS A 121 10.79 15.30 -0.46
C LYS A 121 11.54 14.45 0.57
N SER A 122 11.75 13.19 0.23
CA SER A 122 12.66 12.30 0.95
C SER A 122 14.07 12.89 1.00
N LYS A 123 14.72 12.80 2.16
CA LYS A 123 16.10 13.23 2.33
C LYS A 123 17.06 12.16 1.80
N ASP A 124 18.24 12.58 1.33
CA ASP A 124 19.31 11.68 0.88
C ASP A 124 19.60 10.57 1.92
N TYR A 125 19.78 10.97 3.18
CA TYR A 125 20.09 10.03 4.25
C TYR A 125 19.01 8.97 4.46
N THR A 126 17.74 9.27 4.13
CA THR A 126 16.63 8.31 4.24
C THR A 126 16.80 7.18 3.26
N ILE A 127 17.19 7.49 2.03
CA ILE A 127 17.49 6.48 1.00
C ILE A 127 18.79 5.75 1.35
N ARG A 128 19.82 6.48 1.79
CA ARG A 128 21.11 5.91 2.21
C ARG A 128 21.01 4.96 3.42
N LYS A 129 19.94 5.05 4.24
CA LYS A 129 19.68 4.07 5.31
C LYS A 129 19.29 2.70 4.76
N VAL A 130 18.59 2.66 3.63
CA VAL A 130 18.07 1.43 3.01
C VAL A 130 19.07 0.82 2.03
N LEU A 131 20.02 1.63 1.55
CA LEU A 131 21.09 1.22 0.64
C LEU A 131 22.06 0.23 1.30
N LEU A 132 22.36 -0.87 0.60
CA LEU A 132 23.35 -1.87 1.04
C LEU A 132 24.77 -1.55 0.55
N LEU A 133 24.88 -0.77 -0.53
CA LEU A 133 26.14 -0.31 -1.09
C LEU A 133 26.80 0.73 -0.16
N LYS A 134 28.13 0.73 -0.14
CA LYS A 134 28.93 1.75 0.54
C LYS A 134 30.03 2.25 -0.38
N GLU A 135 30.46 3.47 -0.11
CA GLU A 135 31.65 4.04 -0.72
C GLU A 135 32.90 3.30 -0.22
N ASN A 136 33.92 3.23 -1.06
CA ASN A 136 35.18 2.53 -0.85
C ASN A 136 35.06 1.01 -0.68
N GLU A 137 33.95 0.41 -1.10
CA GLU A 137 33.76 -1.04 -1.17
C GLU A 137 33.68 -1.50 -2.64
N PRO A 138 34.09 -2.75 -2.96
CA PRO A 138 33.95 -3.30 -4.29
C PRO A 138 32.47 -3.45 -4.65
N LEU A 139 32.11 -3.10 -5.87
CA LEU A 139 30.75 -3.16 -6.35
C LEU A 139 30.31 -4.61 -6.55
N ASP A 140 29.24 -4.96 -5.84
CA ASP A 140 28.54 -6.23 -6.04
C ASP A 140 27.18 -6.00 -6.68
N SER A 141 27.00 -6.51 -7.90
CA SER A 141 25.75 -6.43 -8.65
C SER A 141 24.57 -7.06 -7.92
N LEU A 142 24.78 -8.04 -7.03
CA LEU A 142 23.73 -8.59 -6.18
C LEU A 142 23.24 -7.55 -5.17
N LEU A 143 24.16 -6.85 -4.50
CA LEU A 143 23.83 -5.77 -3.57
C LEU A 143 23.19 -4.57 -4.27
N VAL A 144 23.56 -4.27 -5.52
CA VAL A 144 22.91 -3.23 -6.33
C VAL A 144 21.44 -3.58 -6.57
N LYS A 145 21.17 -4.79 -7.07
CA LYS A 145 19.80 -5.26 -7.33
C LYS A 145 18.96 -5.31 -6.06
N GLU A 146 19.56 -5.79 -4.96
CA GLU A 146 18.86 -5.90 -3.70
C GLU A 146 18.58 -4.53 -3.07
N SER A 147 19.55 -3.60 -3.14
CA SER A 147 19.35 -2.20 -2.75
C SER A 147 18.20 -1.56 -3.54
N GLN A 148 18.18 -1.75 -4.85
CA GLN A 148 17.10 -1.26 -5.71
C GLN A 148 15.74 -1.82 -5.27
N ARG A 149 15.66 -3.12 -4.97
CA ARG A 149 14.44 -3.77 -4.46
C ARG A 149 14.02 -3.21 -3.10
N LEU A 150 14.95 -3.03 -2.17
CA LEU A 150 14.68 -2.50 -0.83
C LEU A 150 14.20 -1.04 -0.88
N ILE A 151 14.77 -0.21 -1.76
CA ILE A 151 14.31 1.17 -2.00
C ILE A 151 12.89 1.14 -2.59
N ARG A 152 12.60 0.27 -3.57
CA ARG A 152 11.24 0.11 -4.14
C ARG A 152 10.21 -0.38 -3.14
N ALA A 153 10.63 -1.14 -2.13
CA ALA A 153 9.73 -1.62 -1.08
C ALA A 153 9.26 -0.50 -0.13
N GLN A 154 9.91 0.68 -0.15
CA GLN A 154 9.52 1.81 0.68
C GLN A 154 8.23 2.43 0.17
N ARG A 155 7.25 2.63 1.06
CA ARG A 155 5.90 3.12 0.70
C ARG A 155 5.87 4.57 0.21
N PHE A 156 6.93 5.32 0.43
CA PHE A 156 7.11 6.69 -0.04
C PHE A 156 7.90 6.77 -1.36
N VAL A 157 8.28 5.63 -1.94
CA VAL A 157 8.99 5.56 -3.22
C VAL A 157 8.05 5.01 -4.30
N ASN A 158 7.94 5.73 -5.42
CA ASN A 158 7.21 5.26 -6.60
C ASN A 158 8.11 4.41 -7.49
N SER A 159 9.28 4.94 -7.83
CA SER A 159 10.26 4.24 -8.67
C SER A 159 11.68 4.66 -8.33
N VAL A 160 12.65 3.81 -8.70
CA VAL A 160 14.07 4.07 -8.53
C VAL A 160 14.84 3.53 -9.71
N ALA A 161 15.83 4.30 -10.13
CA ALA A 161 16.81 3.98 -11.15
C ALA A 161 18.21 4.13 -10.54
N ILE A 162 19.09 3.16 -10.80
CA ILE A 162 20.49 3.18 -10.38
C ILE A 162 21.32 3.14 -11.65
N HIS A 163 22.18 4.13 -11.83
CA HIS A 163 23.15 4.25 -12.93
C HIS A 163 24.54 4.15 -12.36
N ILE A 164 25.42 3.52 -13.11
CA ILE A 164 26.81 3.34 -12.73
C ILE A 164 27.64 3.85 -13.90
N GLU A 165 28.55 4.77 -13.61
CA GLU A 165 29.46 5.33 -14.60
C GLU A 165 30.90 5.01 -14.21
N ILE A 166 31.71 4.66 -15.20
CA ILE A 166 33.15 4.47 -15.01
C ILE A 166 33.80 5.86 -15.05
N VAL A 167 34.61 6.16 -14.04
CA VAL A 167 35.18 7.50 -13.85
C VAL A 167 36.08 7.92 -15.02
N ALA A 168 36.89 6.99 -15.54
CA ALA A 168 37.71 7.17 -16.72
C ALA A 168 38.04 5.81 -17.33
N GLU A 169 38.28 5.77 -18.64
CA GLU A 169 38.79 4.59 -19.33
C GLU A 169 40.07 4.12 -18.63
N ASN A 170 40.12 2.84 -18.21
CA ASN A 170 41.19 2.21 -17.39
C ASN A 170 41.21 2.47 -15.88
N THR A 171 40.18 3.10 -15.30
CA THR A 171 40.09 3.16 -13.83
C THR A 171 39.29 1.99 -13.26
N ASP A 172 39.72 1.46 -12.12
CA ASP A 172 38.99 0.45 -11.33
C ASP A 172 37.95 1.04 -10.39
N SER A 173 37.55 2.29 -10.64
CA SER A 173 36.61 3.03 -9.82
C SER A 173 35.36 3.38 -10.60
N VAL A 174 34.22 3.34 -9.91
CA VAL A 174 32.90 3.67 -10.46
C VAL A 174 32.18 4.66 -9.56
N ASP A 175 31.36 5.51 -10.17
CA ASP A 175 30.40 6.36 -9.46
C ASP A 175 29.00 5.80 -9.62
N VAL A 176 28.22 5.84 -8.54
CA VAL A 176 26.85 5.32 -8.50
C VAL A 176 25.87 6.48 -8.35
N PHE A 177 24.99 6.64 -9.33
CA PHE A 177 23.93 7.65 -9.33
C PHE A 177 22.58 7.00 -9.10
N ILE A 178 21.89 7.41 -8.04
CA ILE A 178 20.59 6.87 -7.66
C ILE A 178 19.54 7.96 -7.83
N GLN A 179 18.59 7.73 -8.72
CA GLN A 179 17.44 8.61 -8.90
C GLN A 179 16.20 7.96 -8.31
N VAL A 180 15.59 8.62 -7.33
CA VAL A 180 14.38 8.15 -6.65
C VAL A 180 13.22 9.07 -7.01
N LEU A 181 12.13 8.52 -7.52
CA LEU A 181 10.86 9.21 -7.67
C LEU A 181 10.03 8.99 -6.40
N ASP A 182 9.73 10.06 -5.68
CA ASP A 182 8.87 9.97 -4.50
C ASP A 182 7.42 9.63 -4.88
N SER A 183 6.70 9.06 -3.92
CA SER A 183 5.24 8.96 -3.92
C SER A 183 4.66 10.00 -2.97
N TRP A 184 3.46 10.50 -3.31
CA TRP A 184 2.66 11.28 -2.39
C TRP A 184 2.38 10.48 -1.10
N SER A 185 2.67 11.07 0.06
CA SER A 185 2.74 10.35 1.34
C SER A 185 1.61 10.68 2.33
N LEU A 186 0.94 11.85 2.19
CA LEU A 186 -0.15 12.30 3.04
C LEU A 186 -1.52 11.77 2.57
N ILE A 187 -2.19 10.99 3.40
CA ILE A 187 -3.42 10.28 3.03
C ILE A 187 -4.50 10.62 4.05
N PRO A 188 -5.33 11.64 3.77
CA PRO A 188 -6.56 11.88 4.51
C PRO A 188 -7.64 10.89 4.08
N ASN A 189 -8.44 10.42 5.02
CA ASN A 189 -9.59 9.55 4.78
C ASN A 189 -10.68 9.89 5.81
N ALA A 190 -11.94 9.93 5.36
CA ALA A 190 -13.08 10.15 6.23
C ALA A 190 -14.20 9.18 5.85
N SER A 191 -14.90 8.66 6.85
CA SER A 191 -16.07 7.81 6.69
C SER A 191 -17.20 8.27 7.59
N PHE A 192 -18.40 8.39 7.02
CA PHE A 192 -19.59 8.88 7.70
C PHE A 192 -20.70 7.82 7.60
N SER A 193 -21.44 7.63 8.69
CA SER A 193 -22.60 6.77 8.77
C SER A 193 -23.66 7.42 9.68
N ASN A 194 -24.86 6.84 9.75
CA ASN A 194 -25.95 7.36 10.57
C ASN A 194 -25.66 7.31 12.09
N THR A 195 -24.67 6.52 12.51
CA THR A 195 -24.32 6.32 13.93
C THR A 195 -22.91 6.79 14.27
N GLU A 196 -21.99 6.72 13.31
CA GLU A 196 -20.56 6.95 13.54
C GLU A 196 -19.91 7.79 12.43
N THR A 197 -18.99 8.66 12.82
CA THR A 197 -18.05 9.34 11.91
C THR A 197 -16.62 9.01 12.31
N THR A 198 -15.80 8.63 11.33
CA THR A 198 -14.37 8.37 11.53
C THR A 198 -13.53 9.21 10.57
N LEU A 199 -12.55 9.92 11.12
CA LEU A 199 -11.53 10.69 10.42
C LEU A 199 -10.18 10.00 10.60
N LYS A 200 -9.45 9.76 9.52
CA LYS A 200 -8.12 9.14 9.51
C LYS A 200 -7.15 10.01 8.74
N LEU A 201 -5.95 10.15 9.27
CA LEU A 201 -4.84 10.81 8.61
C LEU A 201 -3.61 9.92 8.69
N LYS A 202 -3.00 9.62 7.56
CA LYS A 202 -1.76 8.86 7.50
C LYS A 202 -0.69 9.62 6.73
N GLU A 203 0.46 9.84 7.33
CA GLU A 203 1.67 10.35 6.71
C GLU A 203 2.70 9.22 6.62
N ARG A 204 3.23 8.93 5.43
CA ARG A 204 4.15 7.80 5.17
C ARG A 204 5.64 8.20 5.11
N ASN A 205 5.92 9.50 5.05
CA ASN A 205 7.26 10.05 4.94
C ASN A 205 7.38 11.33 5.76
N PHE A 206 7.07 11.24 7.04
CA PHE A 206 7.04 12.41 7.91
C PHE A 206 8.38 13.15 7.86
N LEU A 207 8.33 14.42 7.45
CA LEU A 207 9.49 15.31 7.25
C LEU A 207 10.58 14.76 6.30
N GLY A 208 10.24 13.83 5.42
CA GLY A 208 11.21 13.22 4.48
C GLY A 208 12.13 12.17 5.11
N GLN A 209 11.84 11.70 6.34
CA GLN A 209 12.70 10.80 7.10
C GLN A 209 12.38 9.29 6.90
N GLY A 210 11.32 8.98 6.16
CA GLY A 210 10.78 7.61 6.01
C GLY A 210 10.01 7.11 7.24
N HIS A 211 9.67 8.00 8.17
CA HIS A 211 8.84 7.68 9.34
C HIS A 211 7.36 7.74 8.98
N GLU A 212 6.54 6.91 9.61
CA GLU A 212 5.08 6.90 9.42
C GLU A 212 4.37 7.43 10.67
N ILE A 213 3.42 8.33 10.47
CA ILE A 213 2.46 8.78 11.48
C ILE A 213 1.06 8.38 11.02
N ARG A 214 0.27 7.80 11.91
CA ARG A 214 -1.14 7.53 11.68
C ARG A 214 -1.95 8.08 12.85
N GLY A 215 -2.88 8.96 12.53
CA GLY A 215 -3.92 9.46 13.42
C GLY A 215 -5.28 8.97 12.96
N GLU A 216 -6.15 8.62 13.89
CA GLU A 216 -7.54 8.30 13.62
C GLU A 216 -8.40 8.77 14.79
N TYR A 217 -9.58 9.30 14.48
CA TYR A 217 -10.55 9.79 15.45
C TYR A 217 -11.94 9.33 15.01
N THR A 218 -12.66 8.70 15.93
CA THR A 218 -13.99 8.15 15.70
C THR A 218 -14.95 8.75 16.70
N ASN A 219 -16.13 9.18 16.24
CA ASN A 219 -17.19 9.71 17.08
C ASN A 219 -18.50 8.97 16.79
N ARG A 220 -19.10 8.41 17.83
CA ARG A 220 -20.39 7.72 17.79
C ARG A 220 -21.44 8.62 18.44
N PHE A 221 -22.33 9.16 17.62
CA PHE A 221 -23.16 10.31 17.99
C PHE A 221 -24.27 9.99 18.99
N LYS A 222 -24.91 8.81 18.88
CA LYS A 222 -26.05 8.45 19.71
C LYS A 222 -25.64 8.11 21.14
N GLU A 223 -24.46 7.50 21.30
CA GLU A 223 -23.94 7.02 22.57
C GLU A 223 -22.95 8.02 23.22
N SER A 224 -22.66 9.16 22.57
CA SER A 224 -21.68 10.16 23.01
C SER A 224 -20.31 9.55 23.33
N GLN A 225 -19.87 8.60 22.50
CA GLN A 225 -18.63 7.86 22.67
C GLN A 225 -17.62 8.22 21.59
N ASN A 226 -16.35 8.30 21.95
CA ASN A 226 -15.27 8.56 21.01
C ASN A 226 -14.14 7.54 21.10
N GLY A 227 -13.49 7.33 19.96
CA GLY A 227 -12.28 6.54 19.80
C GLY A 227 -11.19 7.40 19.17
N HIS A 228 -9.95 7.04 19.44
CA HIS A 228 -8.79 7.64 18.80
C HIS A 228 -7.65 6.63 18.67
N LEU A 229 -6.84 6.78 17.64
CA LEU A 229 -5.60 6.04 17.46
C LEU A 229 -4.49 7.01 17.07
N LEU A 230 -3.36 6.90 17.75
CA LEU A 230 -2.12 7.54 17.39
C LEU A 230 -1.05 6.45 17.28
N GLN A 231 -0.41 6.37 16.13
CA GLN A 231 0.67 5.43 15.88
C GLN A 231 1.83 6.13 15.20
N TYR A 232 3.03 5.89 15.73
CA TYR A 232 4.28 6.37 15.15
C TYR A 232 5.20 5.18 14.85
N THR A 233 5.72 5.11 13.64
CA THR A 233 6.58 4.02 13.18
C THR A 233 7.86 4.57 12.56
N VAL A 234 9.00 4.09 13.06
CA VAL A 234 10.32 4.34 12.48
C VAL A 234 10.78 3.06 11.81
N ASN A 235 10.81 3.07 10.48
CA ASN A 235 11.34 1.98 9.69
C ASN A 235 12.87 2.10 9.60
N ASN A 236 13.58 0.97 9.73
CA ASN A 236 15.02 0.89 9.55
C ASN A 236 15.83 1.85 10.46
N PHE A 237 15.64 1.72 11.77
CA PHE A 237 16.38 2.49 12.76
C PHE A 237 17.90 2.25 12.61
N ARG A 238 18.66 3.33 12.39
CA ARG A 238 20.13 3.31 12.25
C ARG A 238 20.68 2.24 11.26
N LYS A 239 20.03 2.02 10.12
CA LYS A 239 20.43 1.04 9.08
C LYS A 239 20.39 -0.44 9.52
N THR A 240 19.71 -0.76 10.62
CA THR A 240 19.64 -2.13 11.14
C THR A 240 18.47 -2.95 10.60
N PHE A 241 17.60 -2.34 9.80
CA PHE A 241 16.29 -2.86 9.38
C PHE A 241 15.34 -3.19 10.55
N ILE A 242 15.63 -2.69 11.75
CA ILE A 242 14.73 -2.75 12.89
C ILE A 242 13.63 -1.70 12.71
N LYS A 243 12.38 -2.14 12.81
CA LYS A 243 11.16 -1.33 12.91
C LYS A 243 10.89 -1.04 14.38
N LEU A 244 10.76 0.24 14.72
CA LEU A 244 10.27 0.68 16.02
C LEU A 244 8.86 1.23 15.84
N GLN A 245 7.91 0.83 16.67
CA GLN A 245 6.54 1.31 16.60
C GLN A 245 5.99 1.58 18.00
N ALA A 246 5.33 2.73 18.14
CA ALA A 246 4.57 3.10 19.32
C ALA A 246 3.11 3.28 18.92
N THR A 247 2.19 2.67 19.65
CA THR A 247 0.75 2.77 19.40
C THR A 247 0.01 3.14 20.69
N HIS A 248 -0.84 4.14 20.61
CA HIS A 248 -1.83 4.48 21.63
C HIS A 248 -3.20 4.51 20.97
N GLN A 249 -4.09 3.61 21.37
CA GLN A 249 -5.43 3.48 20.81
C GLN A 249 -6.45 3.36 21.92
N LYS A 250 -7.58 4.02 21.74
CA LYS A 250 -8.81 3.84 22.51
C LYS A 250 -9.96 3.72 21.52
N ASP A 251 -10.76 2.68 21.64
CA ASP A 251 -11.95 2.51 20.81
C ASP A 251 -13.16 3.18 21.46
N VAL A 252 -14.23 3.35 20.69
CA VAL A 252 -15.51 3.92 21.15
C VAL A 252 -16.10 3.20 22.36
N ASP A 253 -15.89 1.89 22.47
CA ASP A 253 -16.35 1.07 23.60
C ASP A 253 -15.39 1.12 24.83
N ASN A 254 -14.56 2.16 24.94
CA ASN A 254 -13.56 2.35 26.00
C ASN A 254 -12.46 1.27 26.12
N ASN A 255 -12.40 0.33 25.18
CA ASN A 255 -11.27 -0.58 25.04
C ASN A 255 -10.03 0.23 24.70
N TYR A 256 -8.88 -0.06 25.34
CA TYR A 256 -7.64 0.62 25.01
C TYR A 256 -6.52 -0.37 24.72
N ASN A 257 -5.59 0.08 23.88
CA ASN A 257 -4.35 -0.61 23.60
C ASN A 257 -3.19 0.38 23.60
N ARG A 258 -2.15 0.08 24.37
CA ARG A 258 -0.90 0.82 24.39
C ARG A 258 0.23 -0.16 24.13
N SER A 259 0.99 0.06 23.07
CA SER A 259 2.05 -0.87 22.71
C SER A 259 3.31 -0.19 22.20
N TRP A 260 4.42 -0.86 22.48
CA TRP A 260 5.75 -0.55 21.96
C TRP A 260 6.31 -1.82 21.33
N GLU A 261 6.69 -1.72 20.07
CA GLU A 261 7.23 -2.82 19.29
C GLU A 261 8.63 -2.44 18.78
N ALA A 262 9.58 -3.35 18.94
CA ALA A 262 10.87 -3.30 18.25
C ALA A 262 11.06 -4.63 17.53
N SER A 263 11.02 -4.64 16.20
CA SER A 263 11.08 -5.88 15.44
C SER A 263 11.88 -5.76 14.15
N ARG A 264 12.55 -6.84 13.75
CA ARG A 264 13.28 -6.99 12.50
C ARG A 264 12.71 -8.17 11.73
N MET A 265 12.11 -7.89 10.58
CA MET A 265 11.59 -8.92 9.68
C MET A 265 12.66 -9.39 8.70
N PHE A 266 12.51 -10.60 8.15
CA PHE A 266 13.33 -11.12 7.06
C PHE A 266 12.97 -10.43 5.74
N VAL A 267 13.44 -9.19 5.57
CA VAL A 267 13.15 -8.37 4.39
C VAL A 267 14.00 -8.73 3.17
N SER A 268 15.13 -9.41 3.37
CA SER A 268 16.13 -9.73 2.34
C SER A 268 16.62 -11.18 2.53
N PRO A 269 16.98 -11.89 1.45
CA PRO A 269 17.72 -13.14 1.55
C PRO A 269 19.06 -13.00 2.29
N LEU A 270 19.61 -11.78 2.35
CA LEU A 270 20.85 -11.46 3.05
C LEU A 270 20.64 -11.21 4.55
N THR A 271 19.38 -11.21 5.02
CA THR A 271 19.07 -11.00 6.44
C THR A 271 19.45 -12.23 7.25
N LYS A 272 20.52 -12.12 8.04
CA LYS A 272 21.05 -13.22 8.87
C LYS A 272 20.12 -13.66 10.00
N TRP A 273 19.34 -12.73 10.57
CA TRP A 273 18.44 -13.00 11.70
C TRP A 273 17.25 -12.05 11.69
N GLY A 274 16.15 -12.48 12.30
CA GLY A 274 14.93 -11.71 12.49
C GLY A 274 14.30 -12.02 13.84
N GLY A 275 13.46 -11.15 14.35
CA GLY A 275 12.86 -11.30 15.67
C GLY A 275 12.27 -9.99 16.16
N GLY A 276 11.57 -10.02 17.29
CA GLY A 276 10.97 -8.81 17.83
C GLY A 276 10.49 -8.94 19.27
N ILE A 277 10.40 -7.77 19.89
CA ILE A 277 9.89 -7.57 21.24
C ILE A 277 8.64 -6.70 21.12
N LEU A 278 7.56 -7.14 21.74
CA LEU A 278 6.33 -6.37 21.85
C LEU A 278 5.96 -6.27 23.34
N TYR A 279 5.90 -5.03 23.82
CA TYR A 279 5.29 -4.71 25.09
C TYR A 279 3.91 -4.14 24.83
N GLU A 280 2.86 -4.81 25.33
CA GLU A 280 1.48 -4.42 25.10
C GLU A 280 0.69 -4.39 26.41
N GLN A 281 -0.02 -3.29 26.64
CA GLN A 281 -1.02 -3.14 27.68
C GLN A 281 -2.39 -2.95 27.02
N ARG A 282 -3.28 -3.91 27.26
CA ARG A 282 -4.62 -3.91 26.67
C ARG A 282 -5.70 -4.00 27.74
N PHE A 283 -6.74 -3.20 27.56
CA PHE A 283 -7.99 -3.35 28.28
C PHE A 283 -9.09 -3.66 27.29
N LYS A 284 -9.88 -4.68 27.61
CA LYS A 284 -11.05 -5.05 26.86
C LYS A 284 -12.20 -5.28 27.83
N GLN A 285 -13.29 -4.55 27.62
CA GLN A 285 -14.56 -4.82 28.28
C GLN A 285 -15.22 -5.99 27.55
N ASP A 286 -15.32 -7.15 28.21
CA ASP A 286 -16.09 -8.28 27.72
C ASP A 286 -17.54 -8.13 28.20
N SER A 287 -18.47 -8.07 27.26
CA SER A 287 -19.90 -8.18 27.52
C SER A 287 -20.31 -9.64 27.51
N LEU A 288 -19.75 -10.45 28.43
CA LEU A 288 -20.35 -11.74 28.75
C LEU A 288 -21.41 -11.50 29.81
N ALA A 289 -22.62 -12.03 29.58
CA ALA A 289 -23.60 -12.18 30.64
C ALA A 289 -22.96 -13.07 31.72
N ASP A 290 -22.62 -12.42 32.82
CA ASP A 290 -22.10 -13.00 34.06
C ASP A 290 -20.58 -13.36 34.10
N LYS A 291 -19.90 -12.76 35.09
CA LYS A 291 -18.54 -13.01 35.65
C LYS A 291 -17.27 -12.38 35.00
N LYS A 292 -16.76 -11.38 35.74
CA LYS A 292 -15.36 -10.91 35.97
C LYS A 292 -14.58 -10.27 34.82
N VAL A 293 -14.26 -8.98 35.03
CA VAL A 293 -13.32 -8.16 34.23
C VAL A 293 -11.87 -8.67 34.38
N PHE A 294 -11.18 -8.90 33.27
CA PHE A 294 -9.77 -9.35 33.25
C PHE A 294 -8.84 -8.24 32.72
N LEU A 295 -7.84 -7.85 33.51
CA LEU A 295 -6.69 -7.08 33.04
C LEU A 295 -5.66 -8.05 32.46
N ARG A 296 -5.37 -7.96 31.15
CA ARG A 296 -4.33 -8.80 30.51
C ARG A 296 -3.12 -7.94 30.13
N ASN A 297 -2.06 -8.06 30.93
CA ASN A 297 -0.73 -7.61 30.52
C ASN A 297 -0.04 -8.79 29.81
N SER A 298 0.41 -8.58 28.57
CA SER A 298 1.18 -9.58 27.83
C SER A 298 2.49 -8.98 27.35
N ALA A 299 3.61 -9.55 27.81
CA ALA A 299 4.92 -9.33 27.25
C ALA A 299 5.28 -10.56 26.41
N SER A 300 5.31 -10.42 25.09
CA SER A 300 5.70 -11.52 24.20
C SER A 300 7.12 -11.29 23.66
N ASN A 301 8.04 -12.18 24.03
CA ASN A 301 9.37 -12.24 23.45
C ASN A 301 9.36 -13.30 22.33
N SER A 302 9.69 -12.90 21.10
CA SER A 302 9.91 -13.87 20.01
C SER A 302 11.42 -14.05 19.79
N ILE A 303 11.92 -15.27 20.01
CA ILE A 303 13.33 -15.64 19.83
C ILE A 303 13.53 -16.12 18.37
N PRO A 304 14.62 -15.74 17.67
CA PRO A 304 14.93 -16.29 16.35
C PRO A 304 15.21 -17.79 16.40
N MET A 305 14.52 -18.55 15.56
CA MET A 305 14.91 -19.91 15.20
C MET A 305 15.90 -19.84 14.03
N ILE A 306 17.10 -20.38 14.20
CA ILE A 306 18.04 -20.63 13.10
C ILE A 306 17.77 -22.04 12.57
N THR A 307 17.65 -22.13 11.25
CA THR A 307 17.63 -23.31 10.36
C THR A 307 16.41 -24.23 10.34
N GLY A 308 15.92 -24.45 9.11
CA GLY A 308 15.40 -25.72 8.58
C GLY A 308 14.13 -26.28 9.23
N LEU A 309 13.03 -26.31 8.47
CA LEU A 309 11.68 -26.74 8.85
C LEU A 309 10.88 -25.72 9.68
N ALA A 310 9.93 -25.11 8.98
CA ALA A 310 8.95 -24.18 9.51
C ALA A 310 8.05 -24.87 10.55
N THR A 311 8.24 -24.52 11.82
CA THR A 311 7.20 -24.60 12.86
C THR A 311 7.23 -23.31 13.68
N LEU A 312 6.15 -22.53 13.59
CA LEU A 312 5.95 -21.31 14.36
C LEU A 312 5.60 -21.69 15.81
N PHE A 313 6.57 -21.67 16.71
CA PHE A 313 6.29 -21.72 18.15
C PHE A 313 6.19 -20.29 18.72
N ARG A 314 4.98 -19.92 19.15
CA ARG A 314 4.68 -18.66 19.84
C ARG A 314 4.75 -18.90 21.34
N TRP A 315 5.86 -18.54 21.99
CA TRP A 315 5.91 -18.47 23.46
C TRP A 315 5.30 -17.15 23.93
N ILE A 316 4.12 -17.22 24.58
CA ILE A 316 3.47 -16.08 25.23
C ILE A 316 3.75 -16.18 26.72
N THR A 317 4.74 -15.44 27.23
CA THR A 317 4.86 -15.19 28.67
C THR A 317 3.76 -14.24 29.12
N THR A 318 2.69 -14.82 29.69
CA THR A 318 1.54 -14.07 30.22
C THR A 318 1.82 -13.74 31.69
N ILE A 319 2.06 -12.47 32.03
CA ILE A 319 2.14 -12.02 33.43
C ILE A 319 0.79 -11.41 33.80
N GLN A 320 -0.05 -12.19 34.50
CA GLN A 320 -1.33 -11.73 35.04
C GLN A 320 -1.08 -11.00 36.37
N LYS A 321 -1.27 -9.68 36.41
CA LYS A 321 -1.36 -8.94 37.68
C LYS A 321 -2.83 -8.60 37.97
N LYS A 322 -3.38 -9.17 39.05
CA LYS A 322 -4.61 -8.70 39.67
C LYS A 322 -4.32 -7.34 40.32
N ALA A 323 -4.89 -6.26 39.79
CA ALA A 323 -5.00 -5.01 40.55
C ALA A 323 -6.28 -5.07 41.39
N LYS A 324 -6.15 -4.89 42.71
CA LYS A 324 -7.28 -4.73 43.65
C LYS A 324 -7.71 -3.26 43.55
N LEU A 325 -8.97 -2.99 43.23
CA LEU A 325 -9.54 -1.64 43.29
C LEU A 325 -9.47 -1.14 44.74
N PRO A 326 -9.09 0.12 45.00
CA PRO A 326 -9.25 0.73 46.32
C PRO A 326 -10.74 0.89 46.63
N THR A 327 -11.13 0.55 47.86
CA THR A 327 -12.47 0.66 48.43
C THR A 327 -12.94 2.09 48.55
#